data_AF-A0A8X6R582-F1
#
_entry.id   AF-A0A8X6R582-F1
#
_cell.length_a   1.000
_cell.length_b   1.000
_cell.length_c   1.000
_cell.angle_alpha   90.00
_cell.angle_beta   90.00
_cell.angle_gamma   90.00
#
_symmetry.space_group_name_H-M   'P 1'
#
loop_
_entity.id
_entity.type
_entity.pdbx_description
1 polymer ?
#
loop_
_entity_poly.entity_id
_entity_poly.type
_entity_poly.pdbx_seq_one_letter_code
_entity_poly.pdbx_strand_id
1 'polypeptide(L)'
;MRYIGQGLSSLETFCSLMCLPNPVSQKAYDRINEKIADISEALANASMKKAAAEEKIIDGTVNSVVVSGDGTWKTRGHTSLIGVCALIGADCGKVLDMEVMSSYCKGCDSYKWPKFGPKYRAFSAKHQIFCRKNHRGSAGGMEVCGMQKIIFSDQNKNMD
;
A
#
# COMPACT_ATOMS: atom_id res chain seq x y z
N MET A 1 9.56 -18.54 3.28
CA MET A 1 8.54 -18.05 4.23
C MET A 1 7.84 -16.75 3.84
N ARG A 2 8.45 -15.84 3.04
CA ARG A 2 7.77 -14.61 2.60
C ARG A 2 6.50 -14.85 1.77
N TYR A 3 6.55 -15.75 0.78
CA TYR A 3 5.40 -16.06 -0.09
C TYR A 3 4.15 -16.53 0.66
N ILE A 4 4.33 -17.14 1.83
CA ILE A 4 3.25 -17.61 2.70
C ILE A 4 2.94 -16.63 3.85
N GLY A 5 3.53 -15.43 3.84
CA GLY A 5 3.26 -14.38 4.82
C GLY A 5 3.85 -14.61 6.22
N GLN A 6 4.77 -15.56 6.39
CA GLN A 6 5.25 -16.00 7.71
C GLN A 6 6.51 -15.29 8.24
N GLY A 7 7.19 -14.50 7.40
CA GLY A 7 8.32 -13.65 7.83
C GLY A 7 9.63 -14.40 8.16
N LEU A 8 10.57 -13.68 8.79
CA LEU A 8 11.90 -14.21 9.14
C LEU A 8 11.84 -15.17 10.34
N SER A 9 11.11 -14.82 11.41
CA SER A 9 11.04 -15.64 12.62
C SER A 9 10.55 -17.07 12.36
N SER A 10 9.58 -17.23 11.45
CA SER A 10 9.12 -18.55 11.03
C SER A 10 10.16 -19.30 10.19
N LEU A 11 10.99 -18.59 9.44
CA LEU A 11 12.10 -19.19 8.69
C LEU A 11 13.20 -19.67 9.65
N GLU A 12 13.53 -18.88 10.66
CA GLU A 12 14.46 -19.25 11.74
C GLU A 12 13.94 -20.49 12.49
N THR A 13 12.66 -20.49 12.85
CA THR A 13 12.02 -21.63 13.52
C THR A 13 12.08 -22.89 12.65
N PHE A 14 11.75 -22.78 11.37
CA PHE A 14 11.84 -23.89 10.43
C PHE A 14 13.28 -24.42 10.29
N CYS A 15 14.26 -23.54 10.12
CA CYS A 15 15.67 -23.95 10.05
C CYS A 15 16.10 -24.66 11.33
N SER A 16 15.73 -24.13 12.49
CA SER A 16 16.03 -24.74 13.79
C SER A 16 15.42 -26.13 13.94
N LEU A 17 14.17 -26.33 13.51
CA LEU A 17 13.48 -27.63 13.57
C LEU A 17 14.10 -28.66 12.62
N MET A 18 14.65 -28.20 11.50
CA MET A 18 15.28 -29.05 10.49
C MET A 18 16.78 -29.24 10.71
N CYS A 19 17.33 -28.78 11.84
CA CYS A 19 18.77 -28.76 12.13
C CYS A 19 19.61 -28.07 11.03
N LEU A 20 19.04 -27.05 10.38
CA LEU A 20 19.70 -26.22 9.38
C LEU A 20 20.35 -25.00 10.04
N PRO A 21 21.41 -24.43 9.42
CA PRO A 21 21.96 -23.16 9.88
C PRO A 21 20.93 -22.04 9.79
N ASN A 22 21.12 -21.00 10.60
CA ASN A 22 20.28 -19.80 10.55
C ASN A 22 20.28 -19.21 9.13
N PRO A 23 19.10 -18.79 8.63
CA PRO A 23 18.94 -18.46 7.22
C PRO A 23 19.74 -17.21 6.83
N VAL A 24 19.30 -16.04 7.29
CA VAL A 24 19.92 -14.74 7.04
C VAL A 24 19.76 -13.87 8.29
N SER A 25 20.66 -12.91 8.47
CA SER A 25 20.49 -11.91 9.52
C SER A 25 19.26 -11.03 9.27
N GLN A 26 18.68 -10.48 10.34
CA GLN A 26 17.58 -9.51 10.26
C GLN A 26 17.91 -8.34 9.31
N LYS A 27 19.12 -7.77 9.40
CA LYS A 27 19.57 -6.67 8.53
C LYS A 27 19.57 -7.06 7.05
N ALA A 28 20.01 -8.27 6.73
CA ALA A 28 20.01 -8.76 5.35
C ALA A 28 18.58 -9.00 4.85
N TYR A 29 17.73 -9.58 5.69
CA TYR A 29 16.31 -9.80 5.38
C TYR A 29 15.57 -8.49 5.09
N ASP A 30 15.77 -7.47 5.92
CA ASP A 30 15.13 -6.16 5.75
C ASP A 30 15.58 -5.48 4.46
N ARG A 31 16.90 -5.47 4.19
CA ARG A 31 17.46 -4.93 2.94
C ARG A 31 16.92 -5.64 1.70
N ILE A 32 16.72 -6.96 1.76
CA ILE A 32 16.13 -7.71 0.65
C ILE A 32 14.67 -7.29 0.44
N ASN A 33 13.89 -7.13 1.52
CA ASN A 33 12.49 -6.72 1.40
C ASN A 33 12.33 -5.30 0.88
N GLU A 34 13.19 -4.37 1.30
CA GLU A 34 13.24 -3.01 0.77
C GLU A 34 13.49 -3.02 -0.73
N LYS A 35 14.55 -3.69 -1.20
CA LYS A 35 14.85 -3.79 -2.64
C LYS A 35 13.71 -4.40 -3.45
N ILE A 36 13.08 -5.45 -2.92
CA ILE A 36 11.95 -6.07 -3.64
C ILE A 36 10.75 -5.12 -3.66
N ALA A 37 10.49 -4.36 -2.59
CA ALA A 37 9.42 -3.38 -2.57
C ALA A 37 9.65 -2.30 -3.63
N ASP A 38 10.86 -1.72 -3.69
CA ASP A 38 11.22 -0.68 -4.67
C ASP A 38 11.05 -1.17 -6.12
N ILE A 39 11.55 -2.37 -6.41
CA ILE A 39 11.41 -2.98 -7.76
C ILE A 39 9.94 -3.27 -8.07
N SER A 40 9.18 -3.80 -7.11
CA SER A 40 7.77 -4.12 -7.32
C SER A 40 6.94 -2.87 -7.58
N GLU A 41 7.22 -1.77 -6.88
CA GLU A 41 6.57 -0.48 -7.09
C GLU A 41 6.89 0.08 -8.47
N ALA A 42 8.16 0.06 -8.88
CA ALA A 42 8.56 0.51 -10.21
C ALA A 42 7.88 -0.30 -11.33
N LEU A 43 7.80 -1.64 -11.19
CA LEU A 43 7.14 -2.52 -12.13
C LEU A 43 5.61 -2.30 -12.16
N ALA A 44 4.98 -2.12 -11.00
CA ALA A 44 3.56 -1.83 -10.90
C ALA A 44 3.23 -0.52 -11.63
N ASN A 45 4.00 0.54 -11.38
CA ASN A 45 3.83 1.85 -12.03
C ASN A 45 4.00 1.75 -13.55
N ALA A 46 5.00 1.00 -14.03
CA ALA A 46 5.19 0.78 -15.47
C ALA A 46 4.03 -0.01 -16.09
N SER A 47 3.54 -1.03 -15.39
CA SER A 47 2.41 -1.85 -15.82
C SER A 47 1.11 -1.03 -15.91
N MET A 48 0.82 -0.22 -14.87
CA MET A 48 -0.36 0.63 -14.82
C MET A 48 -0.35 1.71 -15.91
N LYS A 49 0.80 2.35 -16.16
CA LYS A 49 0.96 3.30 -17.28
C LYS A 49 0.69 2.66 -18.64
N LYS A 50 1.17 1.42 -18.84
CA LYS A 50 0.89 0.67 -20.07
C LYS A 50 -0.58 0.34 -20.20
N ALA A 51 -1.22 -0.12 -19.11
CA ALA A 51 -2.65 -0.40 -19.09
C ALA A 51 -3.49 0.85 -19.41
N ALA A 52 -3.14 2.01 -18.85
CA ALA A 52 -3.82 3.27 -19.15
C ALA A 52 -3.67 3.71 -20.62
N ALA A 53 -2.51 3.47 -21.23
CA ALA A 53 -2.31 3.73 -22.66
C ALA A 53 -3.13 2.76 -23.54
N GLU A 54 -3.18 1.48 -23.18
CA GLU A 54 -3.99 0.48 -23.89
C GLU A 54 -5.48 0.79 -23.81
N GLU A 55 -5.99 1.18 -22.64
CA GLU A 55 -7.40 1.55 -22.45
C GLU A 55 -7.81 2.71 -23.36
N LYS A 56 -6.97 3.77 -23.44
CA LYS A 56 -7.22 4.92 -24.33
C LYS A 56 -7.26 4.53 -25.81
N ILE A 57 -6.49 3.52 -26.22
CA ILE A 57 -6.48 3.03 -27.60
C ILE A 57 -7.75 2.23 -27.90
N ILE A 58 -8.23 1.43 -26.93
CA ILE A 58 -9.39 0.56 -27.11
C ILE A 58 -10.69 1.36 -27.12
N ASP A 59 -10.88 2.26 -26.14
CA ASP A 59 -12.10 3.07 -26.03
C ASP A 59 -12.27 4.01 -27.23
N GLY A 60 -11.16 4.41 -27.87
CA GLY A 60 -11.18 5.26 -29.07
C GLY A 60 -11.63 6.71 -28.81
N THR A 61 -12.00 7.04 -27.56
CA THR A 61 -12.37 8.38 -27.15
C THR A 61 -11.16 9.16 -26.68
N VAL A 62 -10.99 10.38 -27.19
CA VAL A 62 -9.78 11.19 -26.95
C VAL A 62 -9.72 11.73 -25.51
N ASN A 63 -10.86 11.88 -24.83
CA ASN A 63 -10.97 12.70 -23.61
C ASN A 63 -11.69 12.05 -22.43
N SER A 64 -12.21 10.83 -22.56
CA SER A 64 -12.89 10.14 -21.46
C SER A 64 -12.52 8.67 -21.47
N VAL A 65 -12.35 8.10 -20.28
CA VAL A 65 -12.14 6.67 -20.10
C VAL A 65 -13.19 6.19 -19.12
N VAL A 66 -13.90 5.12 -19.45
CA VAL A 66 -14.82 4.46 -18.53
C VAL A 66 -13.98 3.56 -17.61
N VAL A 67 -14.15 3.74 -16.30
CA VAL A 67 -13.42 2.96 -15.30
C VAL A 67 -14.40 2.37 -14.29
N SER A 68 -14.03 1.21 -13.76
CA SER A 68 -14.60 0.65 -12.54
C SER A 68 -13.60 0.80 -11.39
N GLY A 69 -14.08 0.78 -10.15
CA GLY A 69 -13.23 0.84 -8.97
C GLY A 69 -13.56 -0.30 -8.03
N ASP A 70 -12.53 -0.90 -7.43
CA ASP A 70 -12.70 -1.93 -6.39
C ASP A 70 -11.66 -1.78 -5.27
N GLY A 71 -11.96 -2.37 -4.11
CA GLY A 71 -11.13 -2.35 -2.90
C GLY A 71 -10.77 -3.75 -2.41
N THR A 72 -9.56 -3.90 -1.87
CA THR A 72 -9.14 -5.12 -1.16
C THR A 72 -8.53 -4.80 0.19
N TRP A 73 -8.64 -5.71 1.15
CA TRP A 73 -8.19 -5.51 2.52
C TRP A 73 -7.22 -6.60 2.95
N LYS A 74 -6.25 -6.22 3.79
CA LYS A 74 -5.22 -7.15 4.28
C LYS A 74 -5.78 -8.31 5.10
N THR A 75 -6.89 -8.08 5.80
CA THR A 75 -7.53 -9.05 6.68
C THR A 75 -9.00 -9.17 6.32
N ARG A 76 -9.57 -10.38 6.44
CA ARG A 76 -11.01 -10.58 6.30
C ARG A 76 -11.78 -9.87 7.40
N GLY A 77 -12.97 -9.39 7.07
CA GLY A 77 -13.87 -8.66 7.97
C GLY A 77 -13.64 -7.15 8.00
N HIS A 78 -14.57 -6.42 8.60
CA HIS A 78 -14.60 -4.94 8.61
C HIS A 78 -13.61 -4.29 9.61
N THR A 79 -12.57 -5.01 10.03
CA THR A 79 -11.58 -4.58 11.04
C THR A 79 -10.19 -4.34 10.46
N SER A 80 -10.05 -4.42 9.13
CA SER A 80 -8.74 -4.24 8.52
C SER A 80 -8.22 -2.81 8.66
N LEU A 81 -6.94 -2.70 8.97
CA LEU A 81 -6.25 -1.41 9.14
C LEU A 81 -5.52 -0.96 7.87
N ILE A 82 -5.45 -1.83 6.86
CA ILE A 82 -4.77 -1.60 5.59
C ILE A 82 -5.68 -2.12 4.48
N GLY A 83 -5.99 -1.23 3.53
CA GLY A 83 -6.70 -1.54 2.30
C GLY A 83 -5.95 -1.02 1.08
N VAL A 84 -6.30 -1.53 -0.08
CA VAL A 84 -5.82 -1.06 -1.38
C VAL A 84 -7.04 -0.82 -2.25
N CYS A 85 -7.09 0.35 -2.86
CA CYS A 85 -8.14 0.75 -3.80
C CYS A 85 -7.52 0.74 -5.19
N ALA A 86 -8.21 0.18 -6.17
CA ALA A 86 -7.74 0.12 -7.55
C ALA A 86 -8.81 0.65 -8.51
N LEU A 87 -8.39 1.47 -9.48
CA LEU A 87 -9.17 1.77 -10.66
C LEU A 87 -8.84 0.77 -11.77
N ILE A 88 -9.86 0.27 -12.43
CA ILE A 88 -9.78 -0.78 -13.44
C ILE A 88 -10.44 -0.26 -14.72
N GLY A 89 -9.75 -0.36 -15.86
CA GLY A 89 -10.30 0.01 -17.16
C GLY A 89 -11.49 -0.87 -17.51
N ALA A 90 -12.57 -0.27 -18.01
CA ALA A 90 -13.78 -1.01 -18.37
C ALA A 90 -13.53 -1.97 -19.54
N ASP A 91 -12.69 -1.58 -20.50
CA ASP A 91 -12.47 -2.37 -21.71
C ASP A 91 -11.27 -3.32 -21.59
N CYS A 92 -10.14 -2.85 -21.05
CA CYS A 92 -8.95 -3.69 -20.88
C CYS A 92 -9.03 -4.62 -19.68
N GLY A 93 -9.88 -4.31 -18.69
CA GLY A 93 -10.00 -5.06 -17.43
C GLY A 93 -8.73 -5.04 -16.57
N LYS A 94 -7.81 -4.09 -16.81
CA LYS A 94 -6.53 -3.97 -16.09
C LYS A 94 -6.57 -2.80 -15.12
N VAL A 95 -5.73 -2.90 -14.08
CA VAL A 95 -5.54 -1.81 -13.11
C VAL A 95 -4.83 -0.64 -13.78
N LEU A 96 -5.46 0.53 -13.74
CA LEU A 96 -4.96 1.78 -14.32
C LEU A 96 -4.24 2.64 -13.28
N ASP A 97 -4.73 2.64 -12.04
CA ASP A 97 -4.11 3.30 -10.90
C ASP A 97 -4.54 2.62 -9.60
N MET A 98 -3.76 2.79 -8.53
CA MET A 98 -4.08 2.27 -7.21
C MET A 98 -3.60 3.18 -6.07
N GLU A 99 -4.34 3.15 -4.96
CA GLU A 99 -3.98 3.88 -3.74
C GLU A 99 -3.99 2.92 -2.54
N VAL A 100 -2.91 2.94 -1.77
CA VAL A 100 -2.82 2.18 -0.51
C VAL A 100 -3.37 3.02 0.63
N MET A 101 -4.42 2.53 1.29
CA MET A 101 -5.08 3.18 2.41
C MET A 101 -4.70 2.51 3.72
N SER A 102 -4.32 3.31 4.72
CA SER A 102 -3.88 2.81 6.02
C SER A 102 -4.40 3.69 7.15
N SER A 103 -5.08 3.06 8.11
CA SER A 103 -5.44 3.66 9.41
C SER A 103 -4.40 3.35 10.50
N TYR A 104 -3.34 2.61 10.15
CA TYR A 104 -2.30 2.13 11.06
C TYR A 104 -0.92 2.67 10.69
N CYS A 105 -0.10 2.92 11.71
CA CYS A 105 1.32 3.19 11.54
C CYS A 105 2.07 2.59 12.73
N LYS A 106 3.07 1.74 12.45
CA LYS A 106 3.90 1.13 13.49
C LYS A 106 4.61 2.18 14.35
N GLY A 107 5.05 3.29 13.76
CA GLY A 107 5.67 4.40 14.49
C GLY A 107 4.72 5.06 15.49
N CYS A 108 3.47 5.31 15.07
CA CYS A 108 2.41 5.79 15.96
C CYS A 108 2.07 4.80 17.07
N ASP A 109 2.07 3.51 16.77
CA ASP A 109 1.76 2.43 17.72
C ASP A 109 2.88 2.22 18.75
N SER A 110 4.13 2.44 18.34
CA SER A 110 5.32 2.29 19.19
C SER A 110 5.43 3.37 20.28
N TYR A 111 4.64 4.44 20.20
CA TYR A 111 4.62 5.50 21.21
C TYR A 111 3.87 5.05 22.47
N LYS A 112 4.62 4.70 23.52
CA LYS A 112 4.10 4.14 24.78
C LYS A 112 3.55 5.16 25.78
N TRP A 113 3.79 6.45 25.56
CA TRP A 113 3.35 7.51 26.47
C TRP A 113 1.93 8.00 26.13
N PRO A 114 1.26 8.71 27.05
CA PRO A 114 -0.05 9.26 26.77
C PRO A 114 -0.02 10.16 25.52
N LYS A 115 -1.00 9.98 24.62
CA LYS A 115 -1.11 10.69 23.34
C LYS A 115 -1.65 12.12 23.51
N PHE A 116 -1.15 12.83 24.52
CA PHE A 116 -1.51 14.21 24.82
C PHE A 116 -0.33 14.96 25.46
N GLY A 117 -0.43 16.28 25.47
CA GLY A 117 0.58 17.15 26.07
C GLY A 117 1.81 17.45 25.21
N PRO A 118 2.78 18.20 25.75
CA PRO A 118 3.92 18.72 24.98
C PRO A 118 4.81 17.64 24.38
N LYS A 119 5.05 16.54 25.12
CA LYS A 119 5.88 15.41 24.67
C LYS A 119 5.29 14.72 23.44
N TYR A 120 3.97 14.51 23.42
CA TYR A 120 3.29 13.92 22.27
C TYR A 120 3.30 14.86 21.06
N ARG A 121 3.08 16.16 21.26
CA ARG A 121 3.17 17.15 20.16
C ARG A 121 4.54 17.17 19.52
N ALA A 122 5.61 17.18 20.31
CA ALA A 122 6.98 17.14 19.82
C ALA A 122 7.29 15.85 19.05
N PHE A 123 6.82 14.70 19.54
CA PHE A 123 6.93 13.42 18.82
C PHE A 123 6.13 13.44 17.51
N SER A 124 4.86 13.85 17.57
CA SER A 124 3.95 13.85 16.43
C SER A 124 4.47 14.75 15.31
N ALA A 125 4.99 15.94 15.62
CA ALA A 125 5.57 16.85 14.64
C ALA A 125 6.76 16.22 13.91
N LYS A 126 7.65 15.52 14.63
CA LYS A 126 8.78 14.80 14.02
C LYS A 126 8.34 13.57 13.23
N HIS A 127 7.35 12.84 13.73
CA HIS A 127 6.88 11.59 13.13
C HIS A 127 6.01 11.82 11.89
N GLN A 128 5.35 12.97 11.76
CA GLN A 128 4.40 13.27 10.68
C GLN A 128 4.97 12.98 9.29
N ILE A 129 6.24 13.30 9.06
CA ILE A 129 6.95 13.08 7.78
C ILE A 129 7.07 11.59 7.43
N PHE A 130 7.14 10.72 8.44
CA PHE A 130 7.30 9.27 8.29
C PHE A 130 6.00 8.50 8.55
N CYS A 131 4.91 9.21 8.82
CA CYS A 131 3.65 8.61 9.20
C CYS A 131 2.98 8.00 7.96
N ARG A 132 2.78 6.68 8.00
CA ARG A 132 2.10 5.94 6.92
C ARG A 132 0.57 5.92 7.06
N LYS A 133 0.01 6.61 8.06
CA LYS A 133 -1.43 6.66 8.28
C LYS A 133 -2.02 7.76 7.40
N ASN A 134 -2.86 7.37 6.45
CA ASN A 134 -3.49 8.28 5.49
C ASN A 134 -5.03 8.16 5.46
N HIS A 135 -5.61 7.37 6.38
CA HIS A 135 -7.05 7.19 6.56
C HIS A 135 -7.49 7.36 8.01
N ARG A 136 -8.70 7.91 8.19
CA ARG A 136 -9.41 8.00 9.47
C ARG A 136 -10.85 7.51 9.26
N GLY A 137 -11.30 6.56 10.07
CA GLY A 137 -12.65 6.00 9.98
C GLY A 137 -12.66 4.48 9.92
N SER A 138 -13.76 3.92 9.42
CA SER A 138 -13.95 2.48 9.28
C SER A 138 -13.11 1.89 8.15
N ALA A 139 -12.92 0.55 8.18
CA ALA A 139 -12.26 -0.18 7.10
C ALA A 139 -12.99 -0.02 5.76
N GLY A 140 -14.33 -0.09 5.77
CA GLY A 140 -15.14 0.11 4.55
C GLY A 140 -15.01 1.53 3.98
N GLY A 141 -14.83 2.54 4.84
CA GLY A 141 -14.58 3.91 4.37
C GLY A 141 -13.24 4.10 3.64
N MET A 142 -12.31 3.14 3.73
CA MET A 142 -11.04 3.22 2.99
C MET A 142 -11.27 3.20 1.49
N GLU A 143 -12.26 2.44 1.02
CA GLU A 143 -12.57 2.31 -0.41
C GLU A 143 -12.98 3.66 -1.00
N VAL A 144 -13.97 4.30 -0.39
CA VAL A 144 -14.48 5.61 -0.83
C VAL A 144 -13.38 6.67 -0.79
N CYS A 145 -12.63 6.76 0.33
CA CYS A 145 -11.55 7.74 0.46
C CYS A 145 -10.39 7.46 -0.51
N GLY A 146 -10.09 6.18 -0.78
CA GLY A 146 -9.06 5.78 -1.74
C GLY A 146 -9.46 6.14 -3.16
N MET A 147 -10.70 5.85 -3.57
CA MET A 147 -11.21 6.22 -4.90
C MET A 147 -11.20 7.73 -5.12
N GLN A 148 -11.61 8.50 -4.12
CA GLN A 148 -11.51 9.96 -4.19
C GLN A 148 -10.07 10.41 -4.42
N LYS A 149 -9.10 9.85 -3.69
CA LYS A 149 -7.69 10.20 -3.89
C LYS A 149 -7.21 9.88 -5.30
N ILE A 150 -7.53 8.70 -5.84
CA ILE A 150 -7.10 8.33 -7.18
C ILE A 150 -7.66 9.32 -8.21
N ILE A 151 -8.98 9.53 -8.20
CA ILE A 151 -9.66 10.40 -9.17
C ILE A 151 -9.21 11.87 -9.07
N PHE A 152 -9.10 12.42 -7.85
CA PHE A 152 -8.71 13.82 -7.66
C PHE A 152 -7.20 14.06 -7.78
N SER A 153 -6.36 13.05 -7.53
CA SER A 153 -4.91 13.19 -7.76
C SER A 153 -4.59 13.27 -9.25
N ASP A 154 -5.36 12.58 -10.10
CA ASP A 154 -5.19 12.66 -11.55
C ASP A 154 -5.63 14.01 -12.13
N GLN A 155 -6.62 14.69 -11.55
CA GLN A 155 -6.99 16.04 -12.01
C GLN A 155 -5.88 17.08 -11.79
N ASN A 156 -5.08 16.93 -10.73
CA ASN A 156 -3.97 17.85 -10.44
C ASN A 156 -2.69 17.53 -11.25
N LYS A 157 -2.52 16.30 -11.76
CA LYS A 157 -1.39 15.93 -12.61
C LYS A 157 -1.54 16.39 -14.07
N ASN A 158 -2.75 16.74 -14.50
CA ASN A 158 -3.05 17.21 -15.86
C ASN A 158 -3.06 18.75 -15.99
N MET A 159 -2.58 19.47 -14.97
CA MET A 159 -2.47 20.94 -14.93
C MET A 159 -1.02 21.47 -15.03
N ASP A 160 -0.03 20.57 -15.09
CA ASP A 160 1.39 20.88 -15.36
C ASP A 160 1.80 20.30 -16.73
#